data_AF-A0A7X6U812-F1
#
_entry.id   AF-A0A7X6U812-F1
#
_cell.length_a   1.000
_cell.length_b   1.000
_cell.length_c   1.000
_cell.angle_alpha   90.00
_cell.angle_beta   90.00
_cell.angle_gamma   90.00
#
_symmetry.space_group_name_H-M   'P 1'
#
loop_
_entity.id
_entity.type
_entity.pdbx_description
1 polymer ?
#
loop_
_entity_poly.entity_id
_entity_poly.type
_entity_poly.pdbx_seq_one_letter_code
_entity_poly.pdbx_strand_id
1 'polypeptide(L)' 'MKKINDLPQTMKAVICHGPLDYRLEERPLPVIDEDEILVKIEACGICAGDIKS' A
#
# COMPACT_ATOMS: atom_id res chain seq x y z
N MET A 1 -0.22 -0.98 21.36
CA MET A 1 -0.06 -0.25 20.09
C MET A 1 1.41 -0.34 19.68
N LYS A 2 1.71 -0.62 18.41
CA LYS A 2 3.10 -0.52 17.89
C LYS A 2 3.47 0.95 17.74
N LYS A 3 4.71 1.33 18.07
CA LYS A 3 5.22 2.68 17.78
C LYS A 3 5.63 2.77 16.31
N ILE A 4 5.65 3.98 15.75
CA ILE A 4 6.09 4.22 14.36
C ILE A 4 7.49 3.63 14.12
N ASN A 5 8.39 3.72 15.10
CA ASN A 5 9.75 3.20 15.01
C ASN A 5 9.83 1.66 14.92
N ASP A 6 8.75 0.94 15.25
CA ASP A 6 8.68 -0.53 15.19
C ASP A 6 8.04 -1.03 13.88
N LEU A 7 7.77 -0.12 12.93
CA LEU A 7 7.21 -0.46 11.63
C LEU A 7 8.30 -0.95 10.67
N PRO A 8 7.96 -1.87 9.75
CA PRO A 8 8.92 -2.34 8.76
C PRO A 8 9.33 -1.19 7.83
N GLN A 9 10.54 -1.25 7.30
CA GLN A 9 11.02 -0.25 6.33
C GLN A 9 10.31 -0.38 4.97
N THR A 10 9.78 -1.57 4.68
CA THR A 10 9.05 -1.87 3.45
C THR A 10 7.74 -2.61 3.73
N MET A 11 6.83 -2.57 2.75
CA MET A 11 5.56 -3.28 2.74
C MET A 11 5.33 -3.92 1.37
N LYS A 12 4.52 -4.98 1.34
CA LYS A 12 4.03 -5.55 0.07
C LYS A 12 2.91 -4.69 -0.49
N ALA A 13 2.95 -4.41 -1.77
CA ALA A 13 1.91 -3.68 -2.48
C ALA A 13 1.71 -4.24 -3.89
N VAL A 14 0.47 -4.25 -4.37
CA VAL A 14 0.18 -4.49 -5.79
C VAL A 14 0.30 -3.15 -6.51
N ILE A 15 1.24 -3.07 -7.46
CA ILE A 15 1.55 -1.87 -8.23
C ILE A 15 1.11 -2.05 -9.67
N CYS A 16 0.40 -1.06 -10.19
CA CYS A 16 -0.01 -1.00 -11.59
C CYS A 16 1.04 -0.20 -12.39
N HIS A 17 1.68 -0.86 -13.37
CA HIS A 17 2.61 -0.21 -14.31
C HIS A 17 1.94 0.18 -15.63
N GLY A 18 0.74 -0.34 -15.90
CA GLY A 18 -0.04 -0.05 -17.10
C GLY A 18 -1.22 -1.02 -17.23
N PRO A 19 -2.03 -0.90 -18.29
CA PRO A 19 -3.11 -1.84 -18.55
C PRO A 19 -2.59 -3.29 -18.57
N LEU A 20 -3.25 -4.14 -17.79
CA LEU A 20 -2.90 -5.56 -17.60
C LEU A 20 -1.53 -5.84 -16.96
N ASP A 21 -0.81 -4.82 -16.45
CA ASP A 21 0.48 -4.97 -15.80
C ASP A 21 0.39 -4.59 -14.32
N TYR A 22 -0.03 -5.58 -13.50
CA TYR A 22 -0.07 -5.49 -12.05
C TYR A 22 0.95 -6.45 -11.44
N ARG A 23 1.81 -5.94 -10.55
CA ARG A 23 2.89 -6.72 -9.94
C ARG A 23 2.85 -6.59 -8.43
N LEU A 24 3.13 -7.69 -7.73
CA LEU A 24 3.35 -7.67 -6.30
C LEU A 24 4.80 -7.25 -6.03
N GLU A 25 4.99 -6.14 -5.33
CA GLU A 25 6.30 -5.55 -5.08
C GLU A 25 6.52 -5.25 -3.61
N GLU A 26 7.78 -5.17 -3.19
CA GLU A 26 8.15 -4.53 -1.93
C GLU A 26 8.37 -3.03 -2.17
N ARG A 27 7.67 -2.21 -1.40
CA ARG A 27 7.69 -0.75 -1.49
C ARG A 27 8.06 -0.15 -0.14
N PRO A 28 8.71 1.03 -0.08
CA PRO A 28 8.98 1.69 1.19
C PRO A 28 7.66 1.93 1.95
N LEU A 29 7.74 1.89 3.28
CA LEU A 29 6.63 2.31 4.12
C LEU A 29 6.32 3.80 3.83
N PRO A 30 5.03 4.17 3.63
CA PRO A 30 4.67 5.57 3.42
C PRO A 30 5.08 6.43 4.63
N VAL A 31 5.60 7.62 4.36
CA VAL A 31 5.75 8.69 5.36
C VAL A 31 4.40 9.39 5.46
N ILE A 32 3.95 9.68 6.68
CA ILE A 32 2.70 10.38 6.96
C ILE A 32 2.97 11.69 7.68
N ASP A 33 2.09 12.68 7.46
CA ASP A 33 2.12 13.97 8.17
C ASP A 33 1.12 13.99 9.36
N GLU A 34 1.04 15.13 10.06
CA GLU A 34 0.24 15.28 11.30
C GLU A 34 -1.27 15.04 11.10
N ASP A 35 -1.79 15.27 9.89
CA ASP A 35 -3.21 15.16 9.54
C ASP A 35 -3.57 13.84 8.81
N GLU A 36 -2.67 12.86 8.82
CA GLU A 36 -2.84 11.60 8.09
C GLU A 36 -2.87 10.39 9.02
N ILE A 37 -3.41 9.27 8.51
CA ILE A 37 -3.49 8.01 9.25
C ILE A 37 -2.86 6.89 8.44
N LEU A 38 -1.86 6.23 9.03
CA LEU A 38 -1.30 5.00 8.49
C LEU A 38 -2.09 3.78 8.98
N VAL A 39 -2.69 3.04 8.05
CA VAL A 39 -3.49 1.85 8.34
C VAL A 39 -2.76 0.58 7.91
N LYS A 40 -2.62 -0.38 8.83
CA LYS A 40 -2.16 -1.73 8.48
C LYS A 40 -3.33 -2.52 7.88
N ILE A 41 -3.29 -2.74 6.58
CA ILE A 41 -4.33 -3.48 5.86
C ILE A 41 -4.23 -4.98 6.17
N GLU A 42 -5.34 -5.58 6.57
CA GLU A 42 -5.48 -7.03 6.73
C GLU A 42 -6.00 -7.69 5.45
N ALA A 43 -6.99 -7.05 4.81
CA ALA A 43 -7.56 -7.47 3.53
C ALA A 43 -8.11 -6.25 2.77
N CYS A 44 -8.16 -6.34 1.44
CA CYS A 44 -8.86 -5.40 0.58
C CYS A 44 -9.69 -6.15 -0.47
N GLY A 45 -10.80 -5.55 -0.88
CA GLY A 45 -11.58 -6.00 -2.04
C GLY A 45 -11.17 -5.25 -3.30
N ILE A 46 -11.52 -5.78 -4.47
CA ILE A 46 -11.31 -5.14 -5.77
C ILE A 46 -12.65 -4.62 -6.28
N CYS A 47 -12.67 -3.37 -6.75
CA CYS A 47 -13.82 -2.75 -7.42
C CYS A 47 -13.51 -2.51 -8.91
N ALA A 48 -14.54 -2.21 -9.70
CA ALA A 48 -14.38 -1.87 -11.12
C ALA A 48 -13.40 -0.70 -11.35
N GLY A 49 -13.28 0.23 -10.39
CA GLY A 49 -12.38 1.40 -10.50
C GLY A 49 -10.89 1.09 -10.35
N ASP A 50 -10.52 -0.10 -9.86
CA ASP A 50 -9.10 -0.49 -9.73
C ASP A 50 -8.47 -0.84 -11.08
N ILE A 51 -9.30 -1.19 -12.09
CA ILE A 51 -8.86 -1.54 -13.43
C ILE A 51 -8.38 -0.27 -14.15
N LYS A 52 -7.11 -0.28 -14.56
CA LYS A 52 -6.54 0.73 -15.45
C LYS A 52 -6.70 0.23 -16.89
N SER A 53 -7.65 0.82 -17.60
CA SER A 53 -7.94 0.60 -19.03
C SER A 53 -7.03 1.41 -19.94
#